data_AF-A0A6J8C4Y2-F1
#
_entry.id   AF-A0A6J8C4Y2-F1
#
_cell.length_a   1.000
_cell.length_b   1.000
_cell.length_c   1.000
_cell.angle_alpha   90.00
_cell.angle_beta   90.00
_cell.angle_gamma   90.00
#
_symmetry.space_group_name_H-M   'P 1'
#
loop_
_entity.id
_entity.type
_entity.pdbx_description
1 polymer ?
#
loop_
_entity_poly.entity_id
_entity_poly.type
_entity_poly.pdbx_seq_one_letter_code
_entity_poly.pdbx_strand_id
1 'polypeptide(L)'
;MRFRNTGVLDIKSYIKPTNTFQYLDRTSMHNPTVFSGFIKGEAIRHHRNNSNTQNLKDTICKFKSHLKQRGYKEHEIHRNCESALNIERSELLRFKQDSDKQIPLVFVTKYHFSLGNINKALRKHYKKLFRNAKCRELFPKQPMVAYSRHRNLKQILISSVVKA
;
A
#
# COMPACT_ATOMS: atom_id res chain seq x y z
N MET A 1 12.36 -0.62 -33.01
CA MET A 1 13.07 -1.02 -31.77
C MET A 1 14.09 0.06 -31.44
N ARG A 2 13.93 0.81 -30.35
CA ARG A 2 14.80 1.95 -29.97
C ARG A 2 16.29 1.57 -29.92
N PHE A 3 16.60 0.35 -29.50
CA PHE A 3 17.96 -0.19 -29.44
C PHE A 3 18.71 -0.13 -30.78
N ARG A 4 18.08 -0.49 -31.90
CA ARG A 4 18.75 -0.50 -33.22
C ARG A 4 19.16 0.89 -33.69
N ASN A 5 18.43 1.93 -33.26
CA ASN A 5 18.65 3.29 -33.73
C ASN A 5 19.53 4.11 -32.77
N THR A 6 19.55 3.75 -31.48
CA THR A 6 20.18 4.57 -30.42
C THR A 6 21.19 3.81 -29.56
N GLY A 7 21.29 2.49 -29.71
CA GLY A 7 22.08 1.63 -28.81
C GLY A 7 21.53 1.48 -27.40
N VAL A 8 20.39 2.12 -27.07
CA VAL A 8 19.82 2.10 -25.71
C VAL A 8 18.93 0.87 -25.50
N LEU A 9 19.24 0.08 -24.47
CA LEU A 9 18.43 -1.07 -24.06
C LEU A 9 17.30 -0.60 -23.13
N ASP A 10 16.05 -0.80 -23.56
CA ASP A 10 14.87 -0.51 -22.75
C ASP A 10 14.41 -1.76 -21.97
N ILE A 11 14.04 -1.59 -20.70
CA ILE A 11 13.42 -2.63 -19.88
C ILE A 11 11.91 -2.38 -19.78
N LYS A 12 11.11 -3.45 -19.80
CA LYS A 12 9.66 -3.44 -19.61
C LYS A 12 9.20 -4.71 -18.89
N SER A 13 8.26 -4.57 -17.95
CA SER A 13 7.59 -5.73 -17.34
C SER A 13 6.71 -6.46 -18.36
N TYR A 14 6.90 -7.77 -18.48
CA TYR A 14 5.97 -8.64 -19.21
C TYR A 14 4.79 -9.03 -18.31
N ILE A 15 3.58 -8.96 -18.85
CA ILE A 15 2.36 -9.40 -18.16
C ILE A 15 1.86 -10.66 -18.87
N LYS A 16 1.73 -11.75 -18.11
CA LYS A 16 1.23 -13.02 -18.65
C LYS A 16 -0.21 -12.86 -19.15
N PRO A 17 -0.59 -13.47 -20.29
CA PRO A 17 -1.96 -13.44 -20.79
C PRO A 17 -3.00 -14.01 -19.82
N THR A 18 -2.58 -14.93 -18.93
CA THR A 18 -3.41 -15.55 -17.89
C THR A 18 -3.55 -14.70 -16.62
N ASN A 19 -2.93 -13.52 -16.57
CA ASN A 19 -3.06 -12.64 -15.41
C ASN A 19 -4.48 -12.06 -15.35
N THR A 20 -5.19 -12.36 -14.27
CA THR A 20 -6.57 -11.95 -14.04
C THR A 20 -6.70 -10.61 -13.32
N PHE A 21 -5.58 -9.96 -12.95
CA PHE A 21 -5.55 -8.67 -12.26
C PHE A 21 -6.43 -8.64 -11.00
N GLN A 22 -6.25 -9.62 -10.11
CA GLN A 22 -6.99 -9.78 -8.85
C GLN A 22 -6.61 -8.71 -7.81
N TYR A 23 -6.92 -7.45 -8.10
CA TYR A 23 -6.75 -6.35 -7.17
C TYR A 23 -7.75 -6.42 -6.02
N LEU A 24 -7.39 -5.79 -4.90
CA LEU A 24 -8.20 -5.75 -3.69
C LEU A 24 -9.62 -5.24 -3.99
N ASP A 25 -10.62 -5.92 -3.45
CA ASP A 25 -12.01 -5.52 -3.60
C ASP A 25 -12.32 -4.29 -2.73
N ARG A 26 -13.12 -3.34 -3.21
CA ARG A 26 -13.50 -2.15 -2.41
C ARG A 26 -14.39 -2.47 -1.22
N THR A 27 -15.12 -3.58 -1.27
CA THR A 27 -15.98 -4.07 -0.20
C THR A 27 -15.22 -4.90 0.84
N SER A 28 -13.96 -5.23 0.57
CA SER A 28 -13.13 -5.95 1.53
C SER A 28 -12.88 -5.10 2.78
N MET A 29 -12.74 -5.75 3.94
CA MET A 29 -12.51 -5.13 5.25
C MET A 29 -11.08 -4.62 5.42
N HIS A 30 -10.63 -3.76 4.50
CA HIS A 30 -9.35 -3.09 4.53
C HIS A 30 -9.51 -1.61 4.85
N ASN A 31 -8.55 -1.06 5.60
CA ASN A 31 -8.50 0.37 5.87
C ASN A 31 -8.31 1.15 4.54
N PRO A 32 -8.99 2.29 4.33
CA PRO A 32 -8.84 3.15 3.15
C PRO A 32 -7.38 3.43 2.73
N THR A 33 -6.48 3.62 3.70
CA THR A 33 -5.06 3.88 3.45
C THR A 33 -4.37 2.71 2.75
N VAL A 34 -4.83 1.47 2.96
CA VAL A 34 -4.28 0.27 2.29
C VAL A 34 -4.52 0.35 0.78
N PHE A 35 -5.70 0.78 0.34
CA PHE A 35 -6.02 0.90 -1.08
C PHE A 35 -5.17 1.97 -1.75
N SER A 36 -5.06 3.15 -1.14
CA SER A 36 -4.23 4.24 -1.67
C SER A 36 -2.74 3.84 -1.71
N GLY A 37 -2.24 3.20 -0.64
CA GLY A 37 -0.88 2.68 -0.57
C GLY A 37 -0.59 1.61 -1.63
N PHE A 38 -1.55 0.70 -1.87
CA PHE A 38 -1.48 -0.30 -2.92
C PHE A 38 -1.38 0.35 -4.31
N ILE A 39 -2.28 1.26 -4.66
CA ILE A 39 -2.30 1.92 -5.98
C ILE A 39 -0.97 2.65 -6.21
N LYS A 40 -0.52 3.45 -5.24
CA LYS A 40 0.75 4.17 -5.33
C LYS A 40 1.93 3.21 -5.45
N GLY A 41 1.94 2.13 -4.68
CA GLY A 41 3.00 1.12 -4.70
C GLY A 41 3.13 0.43 -6.06
N GLU A 42 2.02 0.00 -6.66
CA GLU A 42 2.05 -0.60 -8.00
C GLU A 42 2.47 0.41 -9.07
N ALA A 43 1.97 1.65 -9.01
CA ALA A 43 2.37 2.70 -9.95
C ALA A 43 3.89 2.97 -9.88
N ILE A 44 4.47 3.00 -8.67
CA ILE A 44 5.93 3.11 -8.48
C ILE A 44 6.65 1.91 -9.12
N ARG A 45 6.16 0.69 -8.93
CA ARG A 45 6.78 -0.50 -9.55
C ARG A 45 6.72 -0.45 -11.08
N HIS A 46 5.59 -0.03 -11.64
CA HIS A 46 5.48 0.18 -13.09
C HIS A 46 6.48 1.23 -13.58
N HIS A 47 6.66 2.34 -12.85
CA HIS A 47 7.63 3.37 -13.18
C HIS A 47 9.07 2.83 -13.15
N ARG A 48 9.46 2.12 -12.09
CA ARG A 48 10.81 1.53 -11.96
C ARG A 48 11.14 0.56 -13.09
N ASN A 49 10.20 -0.31 -13.43
CA ASN A 49 10.42 -1.43 -14.36
C ASN A 49 10.18 -1.07 -15.84
N ASN A 50 9.85 0.17 -16.16
CA ASN A 50 9.77 0.66 -17.54
C ASN A 50 10.82 1.75 -17.76
N SER A 51 11.74 1.51 -18.69
CA SER A 51 12.78 2.51 -19.04
C SER A 51 12.30 3.50 -20.10
N ASN A 52 11.30 3.11 -20.90
CA ASN A 52 10.73 3.93 -21.95
C ASN A 52 9.42 4.58 -21.48
N THR A 53 9.33 5.90 -21.61
CA THR A 53 8.17 6.69 -21.17
C THR A 53 6.88 6.30 -21.87
N GLN A 54 6.90 5.92 -23.15
CA GLN A 54 5.69 5.50 -23.86
C GLN A 54 5.17 4.17 -23.31
N ASN A 55 6.06 3.20 -23.10
CA ASN A 55 5.70 1.92 -22.48
C ASN A 55 5.13 2.10 -21.07
N LEU A 56 5.67 3.06 -20.30
CA LEU A 56 5.16 3.42 -18.98
C LEU A 56 3.73 3.98 -19.08
N LYS A 57 3.50 4.95 -19.98
CA LYS A 57 2.16 5.53 -20.21
C LYS A 57 1.13 4.45 -20.53
N ASP A 58 1.45 3.55 -21.47
CA ASP A 58 0.55 2.47 -21.85
C ASP A 58 0.25 1.52 -20.68
N THR A 59 1.28 1.19 -19.89
CA THR A 59 1.15 0.31 -18.72
C THR A 59 0.26 0.95 -17.64
N ILE A 60 0.46 2.24 -17.36
CA ILE A 60 -0.35 2.97 -16.39
C ILE A 60 -1.79 3.13 -16.88
N CYS A 61 -2.02 3.39 -18.17
CA CYS A 61 -3.37 3.46 -18.72
C CYS A 61 -4.13 2.14 -18.53
N LYS A 62 -3.48 1.00 -18.81
CA LYS A 62 -4.06 -0.34 -18.55
C LYS A 62 -4.33 -0.57 -17.07
N PHE A 63 -3.37 -0.22 -16.21
CA PHE A 63 -3.51 -0.32 -14.76
C PHE A 63 -4.71 0.49 -14.24
N LYS A 64 -4.83 1.76 -14.66
CA LYS A 64 -5.98 2.61 -14.33
C LYS A 64 -7.30 1.98 -14.81
N SER A 65 -7.34 1.45 -16.03
CA SER A 65 -8.55 0.80 -16.58
C SER A 65 -9.00 -0.40 -15.74
N HIS A 66 -8.07 -1.30 -15.37
CA HIS A 66 -8.39 -2.43 -14.50
C HIS A 66 -8.87 -2.00 -13.11
N LEU A 67 -8.31 -0.94 -12.53
CA LEU A 67 -8.79 -0.39 -11.26
C LEU A 67 -10.22 0.16 -11.38
N LYS A 68 -10.54 0.88 -12.47
CA LYS A 68 -11.91 1.36 -12.72
C LYS A 68 -12.90 0.20 -12.84
N GLN A 69 -12.55 -0.84 -13.60
CA GLN A 69 -13.37 -2.05 -13.73
C GLN A 69 -13.60 -2.75 -12.38
N ARG A 70 -12.62 -2.67 -11.47
CA ARG A 70 -12.73 -3.21 -10.10
C ARG A 70 -13.53 -2.29 -9.16
N GLY A 71 -14.02 -1.14 -9.61
CA GLY A 71 -14.87 -0.23 -8.83
C GLY A 71 -14.12 0.84 -8.04
N TYR A 72 -12.85 1.11 -8.34
CA TYR A 72 -12.10 2.21 -7.72
C TYR A 72 -12.54 3.56 -8.27
N LYS A 73 -12.58 4.59 -7.43
CA LYS A 73 -12.99 5.95 -7.81
C LYS A 73 -11.90 6.63 -8.64
N GLU A 74 -12.29 7.32 -9.71
CA GLU A 74 -11.37 7.98 -10.65
C GLU A 74 -10.35 8.90 -9.97
N HIS A 75 -10.83 9.80 -9.10
CA HIS A 75 -9.99 10.78 -8.44
C HIS A 75 -8.94 10.13 -7.52
N GLU A 76 -9.26 8.98 -6.91
CA GLU A 76 -8.33 8.24 -6.05
C GLU A 76 -7.25 7.57 -6.89
N ILE A 77 -7.65 6.96 -8.00
CA ILE A 77 -6.71 6.36 -8.97
C ILE A 77 -5.76 7.43 -9.49
N HIS A 78 -6.30 8.56 -9.95
CA HIS A 78 -5.54 9.66 -10.53
C HIS A 78 -4.51 10.19 -9.54
N ARG A 79 -4.96 10.63 -8.35
CA ARG A 79 -4.11 11.20 -7.31
C ARG A 79 -2.94 10.29 -6.92
N ASN A 80 -3.21 9.00 -6.70
CA ASN A 80 -2.18 8.06 -6.27
C ASN A 80 -1.19 7.71 -7.39
N CYS A 81 -1.67 7.56 -8.63
CA CYS A 81 -0.81 7.34 -9.79
C CYS A 81 0.06 8.56 -10.11
N GLU A 82 -0.50 9.77 -10.11
CA GLU A 82 0.28 11.00 -10.33
C GLU A 82 1.35 11.19 -9.25
N SER A 83 1.01 10.95 -7.98
CA SER A 83 2.00 11.01 -6.91
C SER A 83 3.17 10.06 -7.11
N ALA A 84 2.98 8.95 -7.83
CA ALA A 84 4.06 8.01 -8.17
C ALA A 84 4.81 8.41 -9.45
N LEU A 85 4.14 9.04 -10.41
CA LEU A 85 4.72 9.46 -11.69
C LEU A 85 5.53 10.75 -11.57
N ASN A 86 5.19 11.61 -10.60
CA ASN A 86 5.93 12.85 -10.33
C ASN A 86 7.31 12.62 -9.68
N ILE A 87 7.63 11.39 -9.30
CA ILE A 87 8.94 11.04 -8.74
C ILE A 87 9.84 10.61 -9.89
N GLU A 88 11.04 11.18 -9.95
CA GLU A 88 12.03 10.81 -10.94
C GLU A 88 12.39 9.32 -10.85
N ARG A 89 12.48 8.64 -12.00
CA ARG A 89 12.78 7.20 -12.03
C ARG A 89 14.13 6.90 -11.38
N SER A 90 15.10 7.78 -11.56
CA SER A 90 16.44 7.66 -10.97
C SER A 90 16.36 7.61 -9.44
N GLU A 91 15.49 8.39 -8.82
CA GLU A 91 15.25 8.38 -7.38
C GLU A 91 14.56 7.09 -6.92
N LEU A 92 13.58 6.60 -7.69
CA LEU A 92 12.86 5.36 -7.39
C LEU A 92 13.75 4.11 -7.45
N LEU A 93 14.87 4.18 -8.17
CA LEU A 93 15.86 3.11 -8.23
C LEU A 93 16.91 3.17 -7.12
N ARG A 94 17.03 4.31 -6.41
CA ARG A 94 17.98 4.41 -5.30
C ARG A 94 17.55 3.50 -4.17
N PHE A 95 18.50 2.73 -3.65
CA PHE A 95 18.29 2.01 -2.40
C PHE A 95 18.22 3.03 -1.27
N LYS A 96 17.15 2.98 -0.48
CA LYS A 96 17.03 3.81 0.71
C LYS A 96 17.58 3.01 1.88
N GLN A 97 18.62 3.53 2.52
CA GLN A 97 19.11 2.95 3.77
C GLN A 97 18.01 3.09 4.83
N ASP A 98 17.76 1.99 5.54
CA ASP A 98 16.92 2.03 6.72
C ASP A 98 17.64 2.88 7.77
N SER A 99 16.93 3.88 8.29
CA SER A 99 17.40 4.61 9.46
C SER A 99 16.97 3.82 10.69
N ASP A 100 17.83 3.73 11.69
CA ASP A 100 17.49 3.19 13.01
C ASP A 100 16.43 4.07 13.67
N LYS A 101 15.18 3.82 13.31
CA LYS A 101 14.02 4.49 13.87
C LYS A 101 13.54 3.66 15.03
N GLN A 102 13.49 4.28 16.21
CA GLN A 102 12.82 3.71 17.37
C GLN A 102 11.38 3.32 16.99
N ILE A 103 11.05 2.03 17.13
CA ILE A 103 9.72 1.53 16.84
C ILE A 103 8.76 2.14 17.87
N PRO A 104 7.72 2.90 17.44
CA PRO A 104 6.76 3.47 18.37
C PRO A 104 5.93 2.35 19.00
N LEU A 105 5.34 2.61 20.17
CA LEU A 105 4.39 1.69 20.75
C LEU A 105 3.15 1.56 19.84
N VAL A 106 2.82 0.33 19.43
CA VAL A 106 1.74 0.08 18.46
C VAL A 106 0.63 -0.75 19.09
N PHE A 107 -0.61 -0.25 18.99
CA PHE A 107 -1.81 -1.04 19.23
C PHE A 107 -2.30 -1.65 17.92
N VAL A 108 -2.30 -2.98 17.86
CA VAL A 108 -2.77 -3.72 16.69
C VAL A 108 -4.22 -4.11 16.89
N THR A 109 -5.08 -3.71 15.96
CA THR A 109 -6.50 -4.11 15.95
C THR A 109 -6.97 -4.45 14.54
N LYS A 110 -8.15 -5.04 14.40
CA LYS A 110 -8.74 -5.33 13.10
C LYS A 110 -9.55 -4.12 12.61
N TYR A 111 -9.48 -3.84 11.31
CA TYR A 111 -10.25 -2.74 10.71
C TYR A 111 -11.71 -3.11 10.50
N HIS A 112 -12.66 -2.28 10.94
CA HIS A 112 -14.07 -2.48 10.65
C HIS A 112 -14.70 -1.14 10.27
N PHE A 113 -15.56 -1.12 9.24
CA PHE A 113 -16.14 0.13 8.73
C PHE A 113 -17.07 0.81 9.75
N SER A 114 -17.79 0.04 10.57
CA SER A 114 -18.63 0.60 11.64
C SER A 114 -17.83 1.14 12.82
N LEU A 115 -16.54 0.76 12.93
CA LEU A 115 -15.67 1.37 13.92
C LEU A 115 -15.21 2.70 13.34
N GLY A 116 -15.48 3.78 14.07
CA GLY A 116 -14.93 5.10 13.72
C GLY A 116 -13.40 5.09 13.70
N ASN A 117 -12.80 6.23 13.40
CA ASN A 117 -11.35 6.36 13.36
C ASN A 117 -10.74 6.20 14.78
N ILE A 118 -10.37 4.97 15.13
CA ILE A 118 -9.79 4.60 16.45
C ILE A 118 -8.54 5.42 16.74
N ASN A 119 -7.70 5.64 15.72
CA ASN A 119 -6.54 6.52 15.83
C ASN A 119 -6.96 7.92 16.31
N LYS A 120 -7.98 8.53 15.69
CA LYS A 120 -8.51 9.85 16.09
C LYS A 120 -9.04 9.85 17.52
N ALA A 121 -9.79 8.82 17.91
CA ALA A 121 -10.29 8.68 19.27
C ALA A 121 -9.14 8.59 20.29
N LEU A 122 -8.15 7.73 20.02
CA LEU A 122 -6.95 7.58 20.85
C LEU A 122 -6.21 8.91 20.99
N ARG A 123 -5.97 9.66 19.90
CA ARG A 123 -5.29 10.97 19.96
C ARG A 123 -6.07 11.97 20.84
N LYS A 124 -7.40 12.02 20.68
CA LYS A 124 -8.27 12.93 21.43
C LYS A 124 -8.23 12.66 22.93
N HIS A 125 -8.24 11.38 23.31
CA HIS A 125 -8.33 10.95 24.71
C HIS A 125 -6.97 10.65 25.37
N TYR A 126 -5.88 10.65 24.62
CA TYR A 126 -4.53 10.37 25.14
C TYR A 126 -4.14 11.29 26.30
N LYS A 127 -4.44 12.59 26.21
CA LYS A 127 -4.17 13.54 27.29
C LYS A 127 -4.87 13.16 28.60
N LYS A 128 -6.05 12.53 28.53
CA LYS A 128 -6.77 12.04 29.71
C LYS A 128 -6.13 10.76 30.25
N LEU A 129 -5.73 9.85 29.38
CA LEU A 129 -5.00 8.63 29.75
C LEU A 129 -3.69 8.97 30.49
N PHE A 130 -2.93 9.94 29.99
CA PHE A 130 -1.64 10.34 30.56
C PHE A 130 -1.71 10.99 31.97
N ARG A 131 -2.91 11.42 32.40
CA ARG A 131 -3.13 11.93 33.76
C ARG A 131 -3.06 10.83 34.82
N ASN A 132 -3.42 9.60 34.46
CA ASN A 132 -3.32 8.46 35.36
C ASN A 132 -1.85 8.02 35.46
N ALA A 133 -1.33 7.88 36.70
CA ALA A 133 0.05 7.51 36.96
C ALA A 133 0.44 6.17 36.30
N LYS A 134 -0.43 5.15 36.39
CA LYS A 134 -0.19 3.83 35.79
C LYS A 134 -0.14 3.89 34.26
N CYS A 135 -1.04 4.68 33.65
CA CYS A 135 -1.05 4.84 32.19
C CYS A 135 0.14 5.65 31.69
N ARG A 136 0.68 6.58 32.48
CA ARG A 136 1.89 7.33 32.14
C ARG A 136 3.12 6.42 32.06
N GLU A 137 3.22 5.47 32.98
CA GLU A 137 4.29 4.47 33.00
C GLU A 137 4.17 3.50 31.81
N LEU A 138 2.97 2.97 31.56
CA LEU A 138 2.73 2.02 30.46
C LEU A 138 2.80 2.66 29.07
N PHE A 139 2.42 3.93 28.95
CA PHE A 139 2.33 4.68 27.69
C PHE A 139 3.14 5.98 27.77
N PRO A 140 4.49 5.90 27.80
CA PRO A 140 5.33 7.08 27.91
C PRO A 140 5.26 7.97 26.66
N LYS A 141 5.00 7.36 25.51
CA LYS A 141 4.77 8.03 24.22
C LYS A 141 3.41 7.66 23.70
N GLN A 142 2.81 8.56 22.91
CA GLN A 142 1.49 8.31 22.32
C GLN A 142 1.54 7.07 21.42
N PRO A 143 0.74 6.04 21.70
CA PRO A 143 0.73 4.85 20.88
C PRO A 143 0.07 5.11 19.52
N MET A 144 0.53 4.36 18.51
CA MET A 144 -0.03 4.35 17.16
C MET A 144 -1.00 3.18 17.02
N VAL A 145 -2.14 3.35 16.33
CA VAL A 145 -2.99 2.21 15.97
C VAL A 145 -2.62 1.70 14.59
N ALA A 146 -2.28 0.42 14.51
CA ALA A 146 -2.09 -0.31 13.27
C ALA A 146 -3.27 -1.28 13.07
N TYR A 147 -3.63 -1.49 11.80
CA TYR A 147 -4.68 -2.42 11.44
C TYR A 147 -4.09 -3.71 10.89
N SER A 148 -4.43 -4.84 11.51
CA SER A 148 -4.13 -6.17 11.00
C SER A 148 -5.22 -6.69 10.09
N ARG A 149 -4.87 -7.68 9.26
CA ARG A 149 -5.81 -8.32 8.35
C ARG A 149 -6.76 -9.27 9.09
N HIS A 150 -7.95 -9.43 8.53
CA HIS A 150 -8.88 -10.46 8.98
C HIS A 150 -8.37 -11.84 8.58
N ARG A 151 -8.78 -12.88 9.33
CA ARG A 151 -8.58 -14.26 8.90
C ARG A 151 -9.43 -14.49 7.65
N ASN A 152 -8.84 -15.02 6.59
CA ASN A 152 -9.58 -15.39 5.40
C ASN A 152 -10.19 -16.79 5.56
N LEU A 153 -11.08 -17.19 4.64
CA LEU A 153 -11.72 -18.52 4.66
C LEU A 153 -10.69 -19.64 4.73
N LYS A 154 -9.60 -19.57 3.95
CA LYS A 154 -8.52 -20.55 3.99
C LYS A 154 -7.98 -20.76 5.42
N GLN A 155 -7.75 -19.68 6.16
CA GLN A 155 -7.22 -19.74 7.52
C GLN A 155 -8.25 -20.17 8.57
N ILE A 156 -9.54 -20.08 8.26
CA ILE A 156 -10.61 -20.54 9.15
C ILE A 156 -10.86 -22.03 8.92
N LEU A 157 -10.92 -22.44 7.64
CA LEU A 157 -11.33 -23.78 7.21
C LEU A 157 -10.18 -24.80 7.24
N ILE A 158 -8.93 -24.37 7.07
CA ILE A 158 -7.77 -25.26 7.06
C ILE A 158 -7.06 -25.13 8.40
N SER A 159 -7.18 -26.17 9.24
CA SER A 159 -6.57 -26.24 10.58
C SER A 159 -5.15 -26.82 10.60
N SER A 160 -4.62 -27.30 9.48
CA SER A 160 -3.41 -28.12 9.48
C SER A 160 -2.22 -27.37 8.90
N VAL A 161 -1.37 -26.84 9.78
CA VAL A 161 0.06 -26.74 9.48
C VAL A 161 0.61 -28.15 9.59
N VAL A 162 0.99 -28.78 8.49
CA VAL A 162 1.96 -29.89 8.57
C VAL A 162 3.26 -29.23 9.01
N LYS A 163 3.60 -29.37 10.29
CA LYS A 163 4.93 -28.99 10.77
C LYS A 163 5.89 -30.02 10.15
N ALA A 164 6.67 -29.56 9.18
CA ALA A 164 7.85 -30.29 8.71
C ALA A 164 8.98 -30.11 9.72
#